data_AF-A0AAJ2KNB9-F1
#
_entry.id   AF-A0AAJ2KNB9-F1
#
_cell.length_a   1.000
_cell.length_b   1.000
_cell.length_c   1.000
_cell.angle_alpha   90.00
_cell.angle_beta   90.00
_cell.angle_gamma   90.00
#
_symmetry.space_group_name_H-M   'P 1'
#
loop_
_entity.id
_entity.type
_entity.pdbx_description
1 polymer ?
#
loop_
_entity_poly.entity_id
_entity_poly.type
_entity_poly.pdbx_seq_one_letter_code
_entity_poly.pdbx_strand_id
1 'polypeptide(L)'
;MMKNYSPLQCHLVALAVLSCLVSGKSAANSDGLLVFNTTTPVEKSSMVMASTPPAPAAPLVEQAKTPVKKTSSTTQTARAPGENEIRSLFNDAVNTALSISPEVRGAQFNTEAAQANVDEAKGQRWPQVDVGTRSKSYQFGNGERGYSDSRPAVTVNVATTVLDFGRTSNTIKSREALHQAARDNTDAQAENIAWQVSSALIELSKQRHIITLSQRYVARMNELVEMLDGIVKVDQGRRSELTQARGRLLQAQSSLDTAVSRARDTEITLNRLLGDTSVPLPKASVWNLTPGSLNTQLSAIDRHPTIRQAQAETASALADAEAARSAAYPTVTWNVGKSTGRDELGREQAWETNVNLSWPIFRGGSQRAAELSAARRADASREAIEQQSRDLDNRVRAADQDAHSMLERAELYHNLSFESDRIRHDFFDQWYHLGRRTLLDVLSAESDFYGNQVAEVTNRFDAYSAIFRSYASAGTLLQWLRNNK
;
A
#
# COMPACT_ATOMS: atom_id res chain seq x y z
N MET A 1 24.13 41.25 -20.51
CA MET A 1 25.24 40.36 -20.12
C MET A 1 25.22 39.15 -21.05
N MET A 2 25.95 39.25 -22.16
CA MET A 2 26.25 38.15 -23.08
C MET A 2 27.56 37.50 -22.63
N LYS A 3 27.67 36.17 -22.71
CA LYS A 3 28.98 35.51 -22.79
C LYS A 3 28.96 34.49 -23.93
N ASN A 4 29.50 34.96 -25.05
CA ASN A 4 30.06 34.17 -26.14
C ASN A 4 31.27 33.38 -25.67
N TYR A 5 31.50 32.18 -26.19
CA TYR A 5 32.84 31.72 -26.55
C TYR A 5 32.78 30.69 -27.68
N SER A 6 33.53 30.98 -28.74
CA SER A 6 34.10 30.04 -29.72
C SER A 6 35.45 30.63 -30.17
N PRO A 7 36.25 29.93 -31.00
CA PRO A 7 37.07 28.76 -30.68
C PRO A 7 38.56 29.01 -31.07
N LEU A 8 39.49 28.05 -30.86
CA LEU A 8 40.62 27.73 -31.76
C LEU A 8 41.59 26.68 -31.18
N GLN A 9 41.94 25.72 -32.05
CA GLN A 9 43.22 24.98 -32.20
C GLN A 9 43.70 24.02 -31.09
N CYS A 10 43.83 22.73 -31.41
CA CYS A 10 45.09 22.19 -31.94
C CYS A 10 44.95 20.73 -32.46
N HIS A 11 45.79 20.41 -33.45
CA HIS A 11 45.87 19.18 -34.25
C HIS A 11 46.58 17.98 -33.57
N LEU A 12 46.29 16.76 -34.12
CA LEU A 12 47.16 15.60 -34.49
C LEU A 12 46.43 14.28 -34.12
N VAL A 13 45.92 13.43 -35.04
CA VAL A 13 46.57 12.56 -36.06
C VAL A 13 47.63 11.64 -35.39
N ALA A 14 47.64 10.31 -35.41
CA ALA A 14 47.26 9.23 -36.35
C ALA A 14 47.19 7.89 -35.55
N LEU A 15 46.32 6.89 -35.79
CA LEU A 15 46.18 5.94 -36.92
C LEU A 15 47.03 4.64 -36.76
N ALA A 16 46.34 3.50 -36.54
CA ALA A 16 46.64 2.11 -37.00
C ALA A 16 45.86 1.13 -36.07
N VAL A 17 44.88 0.28 -36.40
CA VAL A 17 44.47 -0.56 -37.56
C VAL A 17 44.58 -2.06 -37.23
N LEU A 18 43.42 -2.74 -37.34
CA LEU A 18 43.13 -4.16 -37.65
C LEU A 18 43.52 -5.25 -36.62
N SER A 19 42.52 -5.96 -36.07
CA SER A 19 41.91 -7.22 -36.57
C SER A 19 42.76 -8.48 -36.33
N CYS A 20 42.24 -9.44 -35.55
CA CYS A 20 41.71 -10.70 -36.11
C CYS A 20 41.05 -11.58 -35.04
N LEU A 21 40.07 -12.35 -35.51
CA LEU A 21 39.25 -13.33 -34.84
C LEU A 21 39.97 -14.70 -34.71
N VAL A 22 39.48 -15.50 -33.75
CA VAL A 22 39.28 -16.97 -33.81
C VAL A 22 40.37 -17.92 -33.27
N SER A 23 39.87 -18.79 -32.37
CA SER A 23 40.22 -20.20 -32.11
C SER A 23 41.11 -20.50 -30.91
N GLY A 24 40.67 -21.48 -30.11
CA GLY A 24 41.55 -22.24 -29.22
C GLY A 24 40.89 -22.82 -27.98
N LYS A 25 40.24 -23.98 -28.12
CA LYS A 25 39.97 -24.92 -27.02
C LYS A 25 41.29 -25.25 -26.27
N SER A 26 41.24 -25.46 -24.96
CA SER A 26 41.61 -26.74 -24.33
C SER A 26 41.66 -26.62 -22.80
N ALA A 27 41.16 -27.67 -22.15
CA ALA A 27 41.21 -27.95 -20.73
C ALA A 27 42.64 -28.14 -20.20
N ALA A 28 42.85 -27.92 -18.90
CA ALA A 28 43.31 -28.93 -17.94
C ALA A 28 43.69 -28.32 -16.57
N ASN A 29 43.46 -29.16 -15.54
CA ASN A 29 44.07 -29.21 -14.22
C ASN A 29 43.76 -28.09 -13.21
N SER A 30 43.07 -28.38 -12.09
CA SER A 30 43.32 -29.35 -11.00
C SER A 30 44.17 -28.79 -9.88
N ASP A 31 43.71 -29.12 -8.67
CA ASP A 31 44.43 -29.16 -7.41
C ASP A 31 44.66 -27.84 -6.67
N GLY A 32 44.08 -27.79 -5.47
CA GLY A 32 44.29 -26.68 -4.55
C GLY A 32 43.39 -26.73 -3.32
N LEU A 33 43.41 -27.86 -2.60
CA LEU A 33 43.03 -27.98 -1.20
C LEU A 33 43.50 -26.74 -0.40
N LEU A 34 42.69 -26.18 0.50
CA LEU A 34 43.07 -25.93 1.90
C LEU A 34 41.86 -25.50 2.75
N VAL A 35 41.93 -25.97 3.99
CA VAL A 35 40.88 -26.16 5.00
C VAL A 35 40.78 -24.96 5.94
N PHE A 36 39.57 -24.80 6.50
CA PHE A 36 39.17 -24.06 7.71
C PHE A 36 40.28 -23.67 8.71
N ASN A 37 40.22 -22.43 9.22
CA ASN A 37 39.92 -22.27 10.66
C ASN A 37 39.45 -20.86 11.06
N THR A 38 38.63 -20.88 12.11
CA THR A 38 38.06 -19.80 12.89
C THR A 38 39.10 -19.10 13.78
N THR A 39 38.92 -17.81 14.06
CA THR A 39 38.91 -17.22 15.43
C THR A 39 38.87 -15.69 15.38
N THR A 40 38.07 -15.13 16.29
CA THR A 40 37.93 -13.70 16.61
C THR A 40 39.15 -13.17 17.37
N PRO A 41 39.25 -11.84 17.57
CA PRO A 41 39.06 -11.39 18.95
C PRO A 41 38.17 -10.16 19.12
N VAL A 42 37.64 -10.08 20.33
CA VAL A 42 36.77 -9.06 20.93
C VAL A 42 37.58 -7.82 21.28
N GLU A 43 37.09 -6.63 20.90
CA GLU A 43 37.64 -5.34 21.34
C GLU A 43 36.68 -4.68 22.34
N LYS A 44 37.22 -4.40 23.54
CA LYS A 44 36.54 -3.69 24.64
C LYS A 44 36.54 -2.20 24.35
N SER A 45 35.37 -1.58 24.29
CA SER A 45 35.24 -0.11 24.39
C SER A 45 34.56 0.27 25.69
N SER A 46 35.32 0.98 26.52
CA SER A 46 34.94 1.54 27.81
C SER A 46 34.22 2.87 27.68
N MET A 47 33.22 3.01 28.54
CA MET A 47 32.40 4.16 28.94
C MET A 47 33.08 5.55 28.89
N VAL A 48 32.39 6.55 28.32
CA VAL A 48 32.51 7.96 28.71
C VAL A 48 31.09 8.53 28.86
N MET A 49 30.65 8.67 30.11
CA MET A 49 29.45 9.41 30.48
C MET A 49 29.89 10.86 30.76
N ALA A 50 29.52 11.79 29.88
CA ALA A 50 29.63 13.22 30.17
C ALA A 50 28.41 13.65 30.99
N SER A 51 28.64 13.86 32.29
CA SER A 51 27.66 14.50 33.18
C SER A 51 27.64 16.00 32.92
N THR A 52 26.48 16.53 32.56
CA THR A 52 26.23 17.98 32.47
C THR A 52 25.48 18.41 33.73
N PRO A 53 25.95 19.42 34.49
CA PRO A 53 25.28 19.88 35.70
C PRO A 53 24.00 20.70 35.38
N PRO A 54 22.95 20.63 36.22
CA PRO A 54 21.71 21.38 36.02
C PRO A 54 21.87 22.87 36.41
N ALA A 55 21.30 23.74 35.59
CA ALA A 55 21.22 25.19 35.80
C ALA A 55 20.23 25.56 36.94
N PRO A 56 20.46 26.69 37.64
CA PRO A 56 19.74 27.04 38.87
C PRO A 56 18.31 27.55 38.67
N ALA A 57 17.49 27.31 39.69
CA ALA A 57 16.09 27.67 39.80
C ALA A 57 15.83 29.19 39.75
N ALA A 58 14.83 29.59 38.97
CA ALA A 58 14.24 30.93 38.99
C ALA A 58 13.06 31.00 40.01
N PRO A 59 12.78 32.18 40.59
CA PRO A 59 11.94 32.30 41.78
C PRO A 59 10.44 32.34 41.47
N LEU A 60 9.68 31.99 42.52
CA LEU A 60 8.23 31.97 42.63
C LEU A 60 7.58 33.29 42.18
N VAL A 61 6.69 33.20 41.19
CA VAL A 61 5.74 34.26 40.84
C VAL A 61 4.37 33.95 41.43
N GLU A 62 3.84 35.01 42.03
CA GLU A 62 2.66 35.20 42.85
C GLU A 62 1.33 34.80 42.18
N GLN A 63 0.46 34.16 42.97
CA GLN A 63 -0.86 33.69 42.53
C GLN A 63 -1.85 34.85 42.40
N ALA A 64 -2.26 35.18 41.17
CA ALA A 64 -3.44 36.00 40.92
C ALA A 64 -4.72 35.13 40.93
N LYS A 65 -5.63 35.42 41.87
CA LYS A 65 -6.98 34.88 41.92
C LYS A 65 -7.82 35.43 40.76
N THR A 66 -8.39 34.54 39.96
CA THR A 66 -9.52 34.84 39.06
C THR A 66 -10.64 33.82 39.24
N PRO A 67 -11.90 34.20 39.03
CA PRO A 67 -13.05 33.59 39.66
C PRO A 67 -13.40 32.23 39.05
N VAL A 68 -13.76 31.30 39.94
CA VAL A 68 -14.30 29.98 39.60
C VAL A 68 -15.62 30.18 38.86
N LYS A 69 -15.58 30.09 37.53
CA LYS A 69 -16.76 29.78 36.74
C LYS A 69 -17.13 28.33 37.09
N LYS A 70 -18.24 28.15 37.81
CA LYS A 70 -18.83 26.85 38.08
C LYS A 70 -19.24 26.23 36.74
N THR A 71 -18.32 25.55 36.08
CA THR A 71 -18.67 24.60 35.03
C THR A 71 -19.20 23.38 35.77
N SER A 72 -20.53 23.27 35.80
CA SER A 72 -21.24 22.05 36.13
C SER A 72 -20.57 20.86 35.44
N SER A 73 -19.86 20.04 36.22
CA SER A 73 -19.43 18.72 35.82
C SER A 73 -20.66 17.82 35.74
N THR A 74 -21.40 17.94 34.64
CA THR A 74 -22.30 16.89 34.23
C THR A 74 -21.40 15.77 33.71
N THR A 75 -21.23 14.73 34.52
CA THR A 75 -20.84 13.40 34.05
C THR A 75 -21.90 12.97 33.04
N GLN A 76 -21.79 13.41 31.79
CA GLN A 76 -22.56 12.88 30.68
C GLN A 76 -22.05 11.46 30.48
N THR A 77 -22.86 10.48 30.86
CA THR A 77 -22.79 9.13 30.29
C THR A 77 -22.73 9.32 28.78
N ALA A 78 -21.56 9.07 28.17
CA ALA A 78 -21.35 9.34 26.76
C ALA A 78 -22.41 8.57 25.96
N ARG A 79 -23.33 9.31 25.32
CA ARG A 79 -24.35 8.73 24.45
C ARG A 79 -23.64 7.87 23.39
N ALA A 80 -24.15 6.66 23.13
CA ALA A 80 -23.65 5.84 22.03
C ALA A 80 -23.77 6.65 20.74
N PRO A 81 -22.66 6.92 20.02
CA PRO A 81 -22.69 7.72 18.81
C PRO A 81 -23.59 7.03 17.77
N GLY A 82 -24.41 7.83 17.10
CA GLY A 82 -25.25 7.33 16.02
C GLY A 82 -24.39 6.97 14.80
N GLU A 83 -24.88 6.05 13.97
CA GLU A 83 -24.19 5.63 12.75
C GLU A 83 -23.74 6.83 11.88
N ASN A 84 -24.61 7.81 11.70
CA ASN A 84 -24.32 9.01 10.90
C ASN A 84 -23.18 9.87 11.49
N GLU A 85 -23.06 9.94 12.81
CA GLU A 85 -22.00 10.69 13.48
C GLU A 85 -20.65 10.01 13.22
N ILE A 86 -20.59 8.68 13.34
CA ILE A 86 -19.39 7.88 13.05
C ILE A 86 -19.01 7.98 11.58
N ARG A 87 -19.97 7.84 10.67
CA ARG A 87 -19.73 7.96 9.22
C ARG A 87 -19.14 9.33 8.88
N SER A 88 -19.70 10.42 9.42
CA SER A 88 -19.18 11.77 9.16
C SER A 88 -17.75 11.97 9.68
N LEU A 89 -17.46 11.53 10.92
CA LEU A 89 -16.14 11.60 11.51
C LEU A 89 -15.09 10.83 10.69
N PHE A 90 -15.45 9.62 10.25
CA PHE A 90 -14.57 8.78 9.46
C PHE A 90 -14.40 9.33 8.04
N ASN A 91 -15.45 9.87 7.43
CA ASN A 91 -15.39 10.53 6.14
C ASN A 91 -14.40 11.71 6.15
N ASP A 92 -14.43 12.54 7.20
CA ASP A 92 -13.51 13.68 7.30
C ASP A 92 -12.05 13.24 7.46
N ALA A 93 -11.81 12.20 8.27
CA ALA A 93 -10.48 11.59 8.40
C ALA A 93 -9.99 10.98 7.08
N VAL A 94 -10.86 10.25 6.37
CA VAL A 94 -10.54 9.66 5.07
C VAL A 94 -10.25 10.73 4.03
N ASN A 95 -11.05 11.80 3.95
CA ASN A 95 -10.79 12.90 3.01
C ASN A 95 -9.43 13.58 3.27
N THR A 96 -9.08 13.74 4.55
CA THR A 96 -7.76 14.24 4.95
C THR A 96 -6.66 13.29 4.46
N ALA A 97 -6.79 11.99 4.72
CA ALA A 97 -5.82 10.98 4.28
C ALA A 97 -5.67 10.93 2.75
N LEU A 98 -6.78 10.98 2.00
CA LEU A 98 -6.77 10.98 0.54
C LEU A 98 -6.03 12.20 -0.04
N SER A 99 -6.12 13.37 0.61
CA SER A 99 -5.43 14.58 0.18
C SER A 99 -3.91 14.55 0.39
N ILE A 100 -3.45 13.79 1.40
CA ILE A 100 -2.04 13.73 1.81
C ILE A 100 -1.35 12.48 1.23
N SER A 101 -2.09 11.41 0.94
CA SER A 101 -1.56 10.09 0.59
C SER A 101 -0.68 10.12 -0.68
N PRO A 102 0.60 9.73 -0.57
CA PRO A 102 1.47 9.53 -1.73
C PRO A 102 1.00 8.41 -2.66
N GLU A 103 0.28 7.40 -2.15
CA GLU A 103 -0.20 6.26 -2.95
C GLU A 103 -1.27 6.71 -3.95
N VAL A 104 -2.23 7.54 -3.50
CA VAL A 104 -3.27 8.11 -4.38
C VAL A 104 -2.64 9.08 -5.39
N ARG A 105 -1.72 9.94 -4.95
CA ARG A 105 -0.99 10.84 -5.88
C ARG A 105 -0.16 10.07 -6.91
N GLY A 106 0.49 8.98 -6.50
CA GLY A 106 1.21 8.09 -7.41
C GLY A 106 0.28 7.46 -8.45
N ALA A 107 -0.91 7.01 -8.04
CA ALA A 107 -1.92 6.49 -8.95
C ALA A 107 -2.46 7.57 -9.93
N GLN A 108 -2.63 8.81 -9.45
CA GLN A 108 -2.98 9.95 -10.31
C GLN A 108 -1.91 10.22 -11.38
N PHE A 109 -0.62 10.29 -11.00
CA PHE A 109 0.46 10.46 -11.98
C PHE A 109 0.56 9.28 -12.96
N ASN A 110 0.27 8.05 -12.52
CA ASN A 110 0.18 6.91 -13.43
C ASN A 110 -0.99 7.03 -14.42
N THR A 111 -2.10 7.64 -14.01
CA THR A 111 -3.23 7.95 -14.89
C THR A 111 -2.85 9.01 -15.93
N GLU A 112 -2.17 10.08 -15.51
CA GLU A 112 -1.65 11.12 -16.42
C GLU A 112 -0.62 10.54 -17.39
N ALA A 113 0.29 9.68 -16.92
CA ALA A 113 1.23 8.97 -17.77
C ALA A 113 0.52 8.03 -18.76
N ALA A 114 -0.53 7.33 -18.34
CA ALA A 114 -1.34 6.50 -19.23
C ALA A 114 -2.07 7.34 -20.30
N GLN A 115 -2.52 8.55 -19.95
CA GLN A 115 -3.06 9.49 -20.93
C GLN A 115 -1.99 9.94 -21.93
N ALA A 116 -0.78 10.26 -21.47
CA ALA A 116 0.33 10.60 -22.37
C ALA A 116 0.68 9.43 -23.32
N ASN A 117 0.60 8.17 -22.86
CA ASN A 117 0.79 6.99 -23.71
C ASN A 117 -0.31 6.85 -24.78
N VAL A 118 -1.54 7.30 -24.51
CA VAL A 118 -2.62 7.38 -25.51
C VAL A 118 -2.26 8.41 -26.57
N ASP A 119 -1.78 9.58 -26.16
CA ASP A 119 -1.37 10.65 -27.07
C ASP A 119 -0.15 10.26 -27.90
N GLU A 120 0.81 9.53 -27.32
CA GLU A 120 1.93 8.92 -28.04
C GLU A 120 1.43 7.95 -29.13
N ALA A 121 0.51 7.05 -28.79
CA ALA A 121 -0.07 6.11 -29.74
C ALA A 121 -0.88 6.81 -30.85
N LYS A 122 -1.59 7.89 -30.52
CA LYS A 122 -2.26 8.77 -31.50
C LYS A 122 -1.23 9.51 -32.38
N GLY A 123 -0.11 9.88 -31.80
CA GLY A 123 1.08 10.43 -32.46
C GLY A 123 1.53 9.59 -33.66
N GLN A 124 1.48 8.26 -33.54
CA GLN A 124 1.86 7.34 -34.62
C GLN A 124 0.99 7.44 -35.89
N ARG A 125 -0.20 8.06 -35.81
CA ARG A 125 -1.03 8.35 -37.00
C ARG A 125 -0.52 9.54 -37.81
N TRP A 126 0.24 10.43 -37.16
CA TRP A 126 0.75 11.63 -37.80
C TRP A 126 2.07 11.35 -38.52
N PRO A 127 2.40 12.11 -39.58
CA PRO A 127 3.71 12.03 -40.21
C PRO A 127 4.83 12.28 -39.20
N GLN A 128 5.78 11.35 -39.13
CA GLN A 128 6.96 11.47 -38.30
C GLN A 128 8.05 12.19 -39.10
N VAL A 129 8.58 13.28 -38.57
CA VAL A 129 9.63 14.07 -39.22
C VAL A 129 10.91 13.93 -38.42
N ASP A 130 11.86 13.18 -38.97
CA ASP A 130 13.15 12.94 -38.35
C ASP A 130 14.25 13.71 -39.10
N VAL A 131 15.14 14.37 -38.34
CA VAL A 131 16.34 15.01 -38.87
C VAL A 131 17.55 14.25 -38.38
N GLY A 132 18.24 13.61 -39.31
CA GLY A 132 19.49 12.90 -39.06
C GLY A 132 20.69 13.66 -39.62
N THR A 133 21.86 13.41 -39.06
CA THR A 133 23.13 13.73 -39.70
C THR A 133 23.99 12.48 -39.72
N ARG A 134 24.72 12.26 -40.81
CA ARG A 134 25.64 11.13 -40.90
C ARG A 134 27.06 11.66 -41.04
N SER A 135 27.98 11.10 -40.25
CA SER A 135 29.42 11.34 -40.43
C SER A 135 29.92 10.60 -41.67
N LYS A 136 31.12 10.97 -42.12
CA LYS A 136 31.78 10.30 -43.24
C LYS A 136 31.87 8.78 -43.02
N SER A 137 31.26 8.00 -43.92
CA SER A 137 31.44 6.56 -43.97
C SER A 137 32.77 6.21 -44.65
N TYR A 138 33.52 5.26 -44.08
CA TYR A 138 34.71 4.68 -44.70
C TYR A 138 34.39 3.26 -45.14
N GLN A 139 34.62 2.97 -46.41
CA GLN A 139 34.45 1.63 -46.97
C GLN A 139 35.80 0.89 -46.93
N PHE A 140 35.80 -0.33 -46.41
CA PHE A 140 36.98 -1.21 -46.33
C PHE A 140 36.67 -2.54 -47.04
N GLY A 141 37.66 -3.14 -47.70
CA GLY A 141 37.52 -4.41 -48.44
C GLY A 141 37.85 -4.31 -49.94
N ASN A 142 37.69 -5.44 -50.65
CA ASN A 142 37.85 -5.55 -52.11
C ASN A 142 36.48 -5.58 -52.80
N GLY A 143 36.30 -4.71 -53.80
CA GLY A 143 35.06 -4.49 -54.55
C GLY A 143 35.18 -3.18 -55.35
N GLU A 144 34.27 -2.93 -56.29
CA GLU A 144 34.26 -1.66 -57.04
C GLU A 144 33.95 -0.51 -56.07
N ARG A 145 35.00 0.25 -55.75
CA ARG A 145 34.92 1.39 -54.82
C ARG A 145 34.32 2.56 -55.60
N GLY A 146 33.01 2.75 -55.50
CA GLY A 146 32.42 4.05 -55.85
C GLY A 146 33.12 5.12 -55.01
N TYR A 147 33.65 6.17 -55.65
CA TYR A 147 34.25 7.30 -54.94
C TYR A 147 33.11 8.12 -54.35
N SER A 148 32.42 7.57 -53.35
CA SER A 148 31.42 8.31 -52.60
C SER A 148 32.14 9.41 -51.83
N ASP A 149 31.98 10.66 -52.27
CA ASP A 149 32.32 11.85 -51.48
C ASP A 149 31.35 11.91 -50.28
N SER A 150 31.62 11.05 -49.29
CA SER A 150 30.86 10.93 -48.05
C SER A 150 31.16 12.13 -47.16
N ARG A 151 30.70 13.32 -47.57
CA ARG A 151 30.69 14.51 -46.72
C ARG A 151 29.61 14.36 -45.64
N PRO A 152 29.77 15.04 -44.49
CA PRO A 152 28.69 15.15 -43.53
C PRO A 152 27.42 15.65 -44.21
N ALA A 153 26.35 14.86 -44.13
CA ALA A 153 25.07 15.19 -44.75
C ALA A 153 23.98 15.20 -43.68
N VAL A 154 23.23 16.29 -43.66
CA VAL A 154 21.94 16.40 -42.97
C VAL A 154 20.87 15.77 -43.86
N THR A 155 20.11 14.85 -43.29
CA THR A 155 18.99 14.16 -43.93
C THR A 155 17.71 14.46 -43.18
N VAL A 156 16.68 14.92 -43.86
CA VAL A 156 15.32 15.02 -43.33
C VAL A 156 14.52 13.87 -43.92
N ASN A 157 13.85 13.09 -43.07
CA ASN A 157 12.98 12.01 -43.47
C ASN A 157 11.59 12.20 -42.85
N VAL A 158 10.56 12.15 -43.68
CA VAL A 158 9.16 12.19 -43.27
C VAL A 158 8.56 10.82 -43.56
N ALA A 159 8.15 10.08 -42.54
CA ALA A 159 7.52 8.77 -42.69
C ALA A 159 6.10 8.78 -42.13
N THR A 160 5.14 8.26 -42.88
CA THR A 160 3.76 8.07 -42.40
C THR A 160 3.21 6.74 -42.87
N THR A 161 2.53 6.03 -41.97
CA THR A 161 1.79 4.82 -42.31
C THR A 161 0.45 5.21 -42.93
N VAL A 162 0.28 4.92 -44.21
CA VAL A 162 -0.95 5.22 -44.95
C VAL A 162 -1.99 4.13 -44.68
N LEU A 163 -1.56 2.87 -44.65
CA LEU A 163 -2.44 1.72 -44.45
C LEU A 163 -1.71 0.64 -43.64
N ASP A 164 -2.33 0.18 -42.57
CA ASP A 164 -1.78 -0.85 -41.68
C ASP A 164 -2.84 -1.83 -41.16
N PHE A 165 -3.97 -1.94 -41.87
CA PHE A 165 -5.10 -2.82 -41.57
C PHE A 165 -5.56 -2.76 -40.11
N GLY A 166 -5.50 -1.55 -39.53
CA GLY A 166 -6.02 -1.29 -38.18
C GLY A 166 -5.04 -1.57 -37.05
N ARG A 167 -3.77 -1.85 -37.34
CA ARG A 167 -2.74 -2.08 -36.31
C ARG A 167 -2.62 -0.89 -35.35
N THR A 168 -2.37 0.32 -35.86
CA THR A 168 -2.28 1.55 -35.08
C THR A 168 -3.62 1.89 -34.42
N SER A 169 -4.76 1.63 -35.07
CA SER A 169 -6.06 1.86 -34.43
C SER A 169 -6.29 0.96 -33.21
N ASN A 170 -5.89 -0.31 -33.29
CA ASN A 170 -6.06 -1.25 -32.20
C ASN A 170 -5.02 -1.01 -31.09
N THR A 171 -3.80 -0.58 -31.44
CA THR A 171 -2.84 -0.09 -30.45
C THR A 171 -3.38 1.11 -29.67
N ILE A 172 -4.02 2.08 -30.35
CA ILE A 172 -4.66 3.23 -29.66
C ILE A 172 -5.79 2.76 -28.74
N LYS A 173 -6.69 1.90 -29.22
CA LYS A 173 -7.76 1.32 -28.38
C LYS A 173 -7.20 0.62 -27.14
N SER A 174 -6.10 -0.11 -27.29
CA SER A 174 -5.41 -0.76 -26.17
C SER A 174 -4.90 0.26 -25.16
N ARG A 175 -4.23 1.33 -25.61
CA ARG A 175 -3.77 2.41 -24.72
C ARG A 175 -4.93 3.14 -24.04
N GLU A 176 -6.04 3.37 -24.75
CA GLU A 176 -7.24 4.02 -24.19
C GLU A 176 -7.87 3.17 -23.08
N ALA A 177 -7.92 1.84 -23.29
CA ALA A 177 -8.37 0.90 -22.27
C ALA A 177 -7.42 0.84 -21.05
N LEU A 178 -6.10 0.88 -21.25
CA LEU A 178 -5.13 0.98 -20.14
C LEU A 178 -5.24 2.30 -19.37
N HIS A 179 -5.54 3.41 -20.04
CA HIS A 179 -5.81 4.67 -19.36
C HIS A 179 -7.09 4.59 -18.51
N GLN A 180 -8.14 3.92 -18.99
CA GLN A 180 -9.33 3.64 -18.18
C GLN A 180 -9.00 2.74 -16.99
N ALA A 181 -8.18 1.70 -17.17
CA ALA A 181 -7.71 0.86 -16.07
C ALA A 181 -6.92 1.66 -15.03
N ALA A 182 -6.07 2.60 -15.44
CA ALA A 182 -5.32 3.47 -14.53
C ALA A 182 -6.24 4.38 -13.69
N ARG A 183 -7.32 4.90 -14.30
CA ARG A 183 -8.37 5.64 -13.57
C ARG A 183 -9.06 4.78 -12.52
N ASP A 184 -9.53 3.60 -12.93
CA ASP A 184 -10.23 2.68 -12.02
C ASP A 184 -9.29 2.15 -10.91
N ASN A 185 -7.99 2.02 -11.17
CA ASN A 185 -6.97 1.73 -10.14
C ASN A 185 -6.82 2.90 -9.14
N THR A 186 -6.90 4.15 -9.60
CA THR A 186 -6.86 5.32 -8.69
C THR A 186 -8.05 5.28 -7.71
N ASP A 187 -9.24 4.96 -8.20
CA ASP A 187 -10.44 4.77 -7.37
C ASP A 187 -10.26 3.58 -6.41
N ALA A 188 -9.65 2.48 -6.87
CA ALA A 188 -9.34 1.33 -6.01
C ALA A 188 -8.34 1.67 -4.89
N GLN A 189 -7.30 2.47 -5.18
CA GLN A 189 -6.35 2.93 -4.16
C GLN A 189 -7.03 3.85 -3.16
N ALA A 190 -7.94 4.72 -3.60
CA ALA A 190 -8.71 5.59 -2.70
C ALA A 190 -9.57 4.75 -1.72
N GLU A 191 -10.25 3.73 -2.23
CA GLU A 191 -11.05 2.81 -1.41
C GLU A 191 -10.18 2.03 -0.40
N ASN A 192 -8.99 1.58 -0.82
CA ASN A 192 -8.05 0.89 0.06
C ASN A 192 -7.52 1.80 1.19
N ILE A 193 -7.17 3.05 0.88
CA ILE A 193 -6.76 4.04 1.89
C ILE A 193 -7.92 4.32 2.85
N ALA A 194 -9.15 4.45 2.34
CA ALA A 194 -10.33 4.64 3.17
C ALA A 194 -10.53 3.50 4.17
N TRP A 195 -10.35 2.25 3.72
CA TRP A 195 -10.38 1.07 4.59
C TRP A 195 -9.27 1.08 5.64
N GLN A 196 -8.02 1.36 5.24
CA GLN A 196 -6.87 1.39 6.17
C GLN A 196 -7.06 2.42 7.29
N VAL A 197 -7.49 3.65 6.93
CA VAL A 197 -7.76 4.72 7.90
C VAL A 197 -8.88 4.31 8.85
N SER A 198 -9.99 3.82 8.30
CA SER A 198 -11.14 3.40 9.10
C SER A 198 -10.78 2.29 10.09
N SER A 199 -10.10 1.24 9.60
CA SER A 199 -9.65 0.12 10.42
C SER A 199 -8.69 0.56 11.53
N ALA A 200 -7.74 1.46 11.24
CA ALA A 200 -6.82 1.98 12.23
C ALA A 200 -7.51 2.87 13.28
N LEU A 201 -8.54 3.65 12.92
CA LEU A 201 -9.33 4.43 13.87
C LEU A 201 -10.15 3.53 14.82
N ILE A 202 -10.71 2.44 14.29
CA ILE A 202 -11.43 1.41 15.06
C ILE A 202 -10.46 0.73 16.03
N GLU A 203 -9.28 0.34 15.54
CA GLU A 203 -8.25 -0.31 16.35
C GLU A 203 -7.75 0.60 17.47
N LEU A 204 -7.51 1.89 17.19
CA LEU A 204 -7.10 2.85 18.22
C LEU A 204 -8.18 3.01 19.30
N SER A 205 -9.45 3.06 18.88
CA SER A 205 -10.58 3.12 19.80
C SER A 205 -10.64 1.87 20.68
N LYS A 206 -10.45 0.68 20.10
CA LYS A 206 -10.38 -0.60 20.81
C LYS A 206 -9.27 -0.60 21.86
N GLN A 207 -8.05 -0.25 21.47
CA GLN A 207 -6.90 -0.26 22.39
C GLN A 207 -7.06 0.76 23.53
N ARG A 208 -7.65 1.94 23.29
CA ARG A 208 -7.94 2.92 24.36
C ARG A 208 -8.92 2.38 25.41
N HIS A 209 -9.91 1.60 24.99
CA HIS A 209 -10.82 0.94 25.91
C HIS A 209 -10.11 -0.16 26.70
N ILE A 210 -9.31 -1.00 26.04
CA ILE A 210 -8.53 -2.05 26.70
C ILE A 210 -7.58 -1.43 27.73
N ILE A 211 -6.85 -0.36 27.40
CA ILE A 211 -5.97 0.35 28.35
C ILE A 211 -6.74 0.79 29.59
N THR A 212 -7.94 1.37 29.42
CA THR A 212 -8.77 1.82 30.54
C THR A 212 -9.18 0.64 31.45
N LEU A 213 -9.52 -0.51 30.86
CA LEU A 213 -9.84 -1.73 31.60
C LEU A 213 -8.60 -2.31 32.31
N SER A 214 -7.47 -2.38 31.62
CA SER A 214 -6.21 -2.88 32.16
C SER A 214 -5.68 -2.01 33.31
N GLN A 215 -5.84 -0.68 33.25
CA GLN A 215 -5.49 0.21 34.35
C GLN A 215 -6.31 -0.08 35.61
N ARG A 216 -7.62 -0.27 35.47
CA ARG A 216 -8.51 -0.64 36.58
C ARG A 216 -8.13 -2.01 37.16
N TYR A 217 -7.83 -2.97 36.29
CA TYR A 217 -7.40 -4.30 36.69
C TYR A 217 -6.07 -4.28 37.45
N VAL A 218 -5.07 -3.54 36.97
CA VAL A 218 -3.78 -3.37 37.67
C VAL A 218 -3.98 -2.71 39.04
N ALA A 219 -4.80 -1.66 39.12
CA ALA A 219 -5.09 -0.99 40.40
C ALA A 219 -5.74 -1.95 41.40
N ARG A 220 -6.70 -2.76 40.94
CA ARG A 220 -7.38 -3.77 41.75
C ARG A 220 -6.45 -4.89 42.20
N MET A 221 -5.58 -5.38 41.31
CA MET A 221 -4.56 -6.37 41.65
C MET A 221 -3.57 -5.83 42.69
N ASN A 222 -3.17 -4.56 42.58
CA ASN A 222 -2.28 -3.93 43.54
C ASN A 222 -2.93 -3.83 44.93
N GLU A 223 -4.20 -3.44 45.00
CA GLU A 223 -4.99 -3.38 46.23
C GLU A 223 -5.04 -4.76 46.94
N LEU A 224 -5.31 -5.83 46.18
CA LEU A 224 -5.36 -7.20 46.72
C LEU A 224 -3.99 -7.68 47.21
N VAL A 225 -2.91 -7.33 46.51
CA VAL A 225 -1.53 -7.65 46.92
C VAL A 225 -1.17 -6.91 48.21
N GLU A 226 -1.53 -5.63 48.33
CA GLU A 226 -1.27 -4.83 49.55
C GLU A 226 -2.03 -5.38 50.76
N MET A 227 -3.29 -5.77 50.59
CA MET A 227 -4.06 -6.43 51.65
C MET A 227 -3.39 -7.74 52.10
N LEU A 228 -2.93 -8.57 51.15
CA LEU A 228 -2.25 -9.82 51.49
C LEU A 228 -0.89 -9.62 52.15
N ASP A 229 -0.12 -8.61 51.71
CA ASP A 229 1.15 -8.24 52.34
C ASP A 229 0.97 -7.87 53.82
N GLY A 230 -0.13 -7.16 54.15
CA GLY A 230 -0.54 -6.88 55.52
C GLY A 230 -0.79 -8.15 56.33
N ILE A 231 -1.50 -9.13 55.76
CA ILE A 231 -1.79 -10.41 56.42
C ILE A 231 -0.51 -11.23 56.63
N VAL A 232 0.38 -11.28 55.64
CA VAL A 232 1.63 -12.07 55.70
C VAL A 232 2.61 -11.56 56.76
N LYS A 233 2.54 -10.27 57.13
CA LYS A 233 3.32 -9.72 58.26
C LYS A 233 2.90 -10.33 59.60
N VAL A 234 1.65 -10.74 59.73
CA VAL A 234 1.11 -11.42 60.92
C VAL A 234 1.26 -12.94 60.79
N ASP A 235 1.05 -13.49 59.60
CA ASP A 235 1.16 -14.92 59.29
C ASP A 235 2.18 -15.20 58.17
N GLN A 236 3.40 -15.57 58.58
CA GLN A 236 4.47 -15.88 57.63
C GLN A 236 4.24 -17.16 56.82
N GLY A 237 3.28 -18.02 57.20
CA GLY A 237 2.95 -19.24 56.47
C GLY A 237 2.44 -18.98 55.04
N ARG A 238 1.91 -17.77 54.79
CA ARG A 238 1.25 -17.39 53.52
C ARG A 238 2.17 -16.66 52.52
N ARG A 239 3.50 -16.71 52.73
CA ARG A 239 4.48 -16.07 51.83
C ARG A 239 4.43 -16.57 50.39
N SER A 240 4.07 -17.83 50.18
CA SER A 240 3.89 -18.42 48.84
C SER A 240 2.72 -17.77 48.10
N GLU A 241 1.59 -17.54 48.78
CA GLU A 241 0.41 -16.87 48.21
C GLU A 241 0.74 -15.42 47.81
N LEU A 242 1.50 -14.70 48.63
CA LEU A 242 1.93 -13.33 48.30
C LEU A 242 2.82 -13.31 47.07
N THR A 243 3.70 -14.30 46.92
CA THR A 243 4.57 -14.43 45.74
C THR A 243 3.74 -14.69 44.48
N GLN A 244 2.71 -15.54 44.57
CA GLN A 244 1.77 -15.78 43.47
C GLN A 244 0.95 -14.53 43.11
N ALA A 245 0.46 -13.80 44.12
CA ALA A 245 -0.30 -12.56 43.91
C ALA A 245 0.55 -11.48 43.24
N ARG A 246 1.80 -11.30 43.67
CA ARG A 246 2.78 -10.42 43.00
C ARG A 246 3.05 -10.85 41.56
N GLY A 247 3.13 -12.16 41.30
CA GLY A 247 3.23 -12.69 39.94
C GLY A 247 2.05 -12.28 39.04
N ARG A 248 0.81 -12.37 39.56
CA ARG A 248 -0.39 -11.93 38.83
C ARG A 248 -0.43 -10.42 38.61
N LEU A 249 0.01 -9.62 39.57
CA LEU A 249 0.15 -8.17 39.41
C LEU A 249 1.13 -7.83 38.28
N LEU A 250 2.30 -8.49 38.23
CA LEU A 250 3.28 -8.29 37.15
C LEU A 250 2.70 -8.71 35.79
N GLN A 251 1.91 -9.78 35.74
CA GLN A 251 1.21 -10.21 34.52
C GLN A 251 0.15 -9.18 34.08
N ALA A 252 -0.58 -8.58 35.02
CA ALA A 252 -1.53 -7.50 34.75
C ALA A 252 -0.81 -6.25 34.18
N GLN A 253 0.32 -5.87 34.77
CA GLN A 253 1.14 -4.75 34.30
C GLN A 253 1.70 -5.02 32.89
N SER A 254 2.19 -6.23 32.62
CA SER A 254 2.64 -6.64 31.28
C SER A 254 1.51 -6.57 30.24
N SER A 255 0.30 -6.94 30.63
CA SER A 255 -0.88 -6.86 29.75
C SER A 255 -1.25 -5.40 29.44
N LEU A 256 -1.17 -4.51 30.43
CA LEU A 256 -1.36 -3.06 30.25
C LEU A 256 -0.30 -2.49 29.30
N ASP A 257 0.99 -2.80 29.52
CA ASP A 257 2.08 -2.32 28.67
C ASP A 257 1.92 -2.80 27.23
N THR A 258 1.46 -4.04 27.02
CA THR A 258 1.15 -4.58 25.69
C THR A 258 0.03 -3.77 25.01
N ALA A 259 -1.05 -3.44 25.73
CA ALA A 259 -2.15 -2.63 25.19
C ALA A 259 -1.69 -1.19 24.86
N VAL A 260 -0.85 -0.60 25.71
CA VAL A 260 -0.24 0.73 25.47
C VAL A 260 0.67 0.70 24.25
N SER A 261 1.50 -0.34 24.10
CA SER A 261 2.35 -0.51 22.91
C SER A 261 1.52 -0.58 21.64
N ARG A 262 0.46 -1.41 21.62
CA ARG A 262 -0.44 -1.55 20.46
C ARG A 262 -1.15 -0.23 20.11
N ALA A 263 -1.58 0.53 21.12
CA ALA A 263 -2.14 1.86 20.88
C ALA A 263 -1.12 2.79 20.22
N ARG A 264 0.14 2.80 20.69
CA ARG A 264 1.21 3.61 20.10
C ARG A 264 1.52 3.18 18.66
N ASP A 265 1.58 1.89 18.38
CA ASP A 265 1.81 1.37 17.02
C ASP A 265 0.70 1.79 16.06
N THR A 266 -0.54 1.81 16.56
CA THR A 266 -1.72 2.27 15.81
C THR A 266 -1.68 3.78 15.59
N GLU A 267 -1.28 4.57 16.59
CA GLU A 267 -1.09 6.02 16.46
C GLU A 267 0.02 6.37 15.46
N ILE A 268 1.13 5.64 15.43
CA ILE A 268 2.18 5.79 14.42
C ILE A 268 1.62 5.51 13.02
N THR A 269 0.82 4.45 12.88
CA THR A 269 0.17 4.10 11.61
C THR A 269 -0.81 5.18 11.16
N LEU A 270 -1.60 5.74 12.07
CA LEU A 270 -2.52 6.84 11.79
C LEU A 270 -1.78 8.13 11.42
N ASN A 271 -0.70 8.48 12.13
CA ASN A 271 0.12 9.65 11.80
C ASN A 271 0.74 9.52 10.40
N ARG A 272 1.12 8.32 9.97
CA ARG A 272 1.58 8.07 8.60
C ARG A 272 0.48 8.34 7.56
N LEU A 273 -0.78 8.05 7.88
CA LEU A 273 -1.91 8.18 6.96
C LEU A 273 -2.55 9.58 6.97
N LEU A 274 -2.63 10.22 8.14
CA LEU A 274 -3.34 11.49 8.37
C LEU A 274 -2.40 12.69 8.57
N GLY A 275 -1.10 12.45 8.68
CA GLY A 275 -0.13 13.46 9.13
C GLY A 275 -0.36 13.82 10.59
N ASP A 276 -0.21 15.11 10.92
CA ASP A 276 -0.37 15.64 12.28
C ASP A 276 -1.85 15.86 12.69
N THR A 277 -2.80 15.43 11.85
CA THR A 277 -4.22 15.65 12.10
C THR A 277 -4.75 14.68 13.15
N SER A 278 -5.13 15.21 14.32
CA SER A 278 -5.77 14.41 15.37
C SER A 278 -7.27 14.28 15.13
N VAL A 279 -7.78 13.05 15.09
CA VAL A 279 -9.22 12.76 14.94
C VAL A 279 -9.85 12.56 16.32
N PRO A 280 -10.90 13.34 16.69
CA PRO A 280 -11.57 13.19 17.96
C PRO A 280 -12.44 11.92 17.97
N LEU A 281 -11.89 10.83 18.50
CA LEU A 281 -12.60 9.56 18.60
C LEU A 281 -13.64 9.56 19.74
N PRO A 282 -14.83 8.98 19.54
CA PRO A 282 -15.84 8.84 20.58
C PRO A 282 -15.31 8.03 21.78
N LYS A 283 -15.60 8.50 22.99
CA LYS A 283 -15.25 7.79 24.24
C LYS A 283 -16.23 6.65 24.60
N ALA A 284 -17.31 6.49 23.83
CA ALA A 284 -18.30 5.45 24.07
C ALA A 284 -17.75 4.08 23.65
N SER A 285 -18.00 3.06 24.48
CA SER A 285 -17.59 1.67 24.26
C SER A 285 -18.48 0.90 23.29
N VAL A 286 -19.67 1.46 23.01
CA VAL A 286 -20.68 0.90 22.10
C VAL A 286 -21.02 1.96 21.06
N TRP A 287 -21.01 1.53 19.81
CA TRP A 287 -21.40 2.31 18.65
C TRP A 287 -22.65 1.69 18.04
N ASN A 288 -23.60 2.52 17.63
CA ASN A 288 -24.83 2.06 16.99
C ASN A 288 -24.59 1.76 15.50
N LEU A 289 -23.71 0.79 15.22
CA LEU A 289 -23.41 0.29 13.88
C LEU A 289 -24.05 -1.09 13.70
N THR A 290 -24.85 -1.24 12.66
CA THR A 290 -25.45 -2.52 12.29
C THR A 290 -24.86 -3.01 10.96
N PRO A 291 -24.65 -4.32 10.79
CA PRO A 291 -24.31 -4.88 9.48
C PRO A 291 -25.32 -4.44 8.41
N GLY A 292 -24.81 -4.14 7.21
CA GLY A 292 -25.64 -3.82 6.06
C GLY A 292 -26.39 -5.04 5.51
N SER A 293 -27.20 -4.84 4.48
CA SER A 293 -27.82 -5.98 3.79
C SER A 293 -26.81 -6.68 2.87
N LEU A 294 -26.48 -7.94 3.15
CA LEU A 294 -25.57 -8.76 2.34
C LEU A 294 -25.92 -8.74 0.84
N ASN A 295 -27.21 -8.89 0.50
CA ASN A 295 -27.65 -8.89 -0.90
C ASN A 295 -27.33 -7.57 -1.61
N THR A 296 -27.44 -6.44 -0.91
CA THR A 296 -27.10 -5.12 -1.49
C THR A 296 -25.60 -4.99 -1.74
N GLN A 297 -24.77 -5.48 -0.83
CA GLN A 297 -23.30 -5.47 -0.96
C GLN A 297 -22.84 -6.40 -2.09
N LEU A 298 -23.40 -7.61 -2.19
CA LEU A 298 -23.10 -8.55 -3.26
C LEU A 298 -23.46 -7.98 -4.65
N SER A 299 -24.60 -7.29 -4.76
CA SER A 299 -24.99 -6.65 -6.02
C SER A 299 -24.09 -5.49 -6.46
N ALA A 300 -23.27 -4.95 -5.54
CA ALA A 300 -22.34 -3.87 -5.83
C ALA A 300 -20.98 -4.35 -6.34
N ILE A 301 -20.65 -5.64 -6.18
CA ILE A 301 -19.34 -6.22 -6.57
C ILE A 301 -19.03 -5.99 -8.06
N ASP A 302 -20.04 -6.08 -8.94
CA ASP A 302 -19.86 -5.84 -10.38
C ASP A 302 -19.37 -4.42 -10.71
N ARG A 303 -19.62 -3.47 -9.80
CA ARG A 303 -19.20 -2.07 -9.93
C ARG A 303 -17.91 -1.76 -9.17
N HIS A 304 -17.30 -2.75 -8.52
CA HIS A 304 -16.09 -2.57 -7.74
C HIS A 304 -14.96 -2.01 -8.63
N PRO A 305 -14.22 -0.97 -8.19
CA PRO A 305 -13.18 -0.33 -8.99
C PRO A 305 -12.13 -1.31 -9.55
N THR A 306 -11.71 -2.29 -8.74
CA THR A 306 -10.74 -3.31 -9.18
C THR A 306 -11.31 -4.24 -10.27
N ILE A 307 -12.62 -4.51 -10.29
CA ILE A 307 -13.25 -5.32 -11.35
C ILE A 307 -13.33 -4.49 -12.64
N ARG A 308 -13.68 -3.21 -12.53
CA ARG A 308 -13.67 -2.28 -13.67
C ARG A 308 -12.27 -2.11 -14.26
N GLN A 309 -11.26 -2.01 -13.41
CA GLN A 309 -9.85 -2.02 -13.82
C GLN A 309 -9.53 -3.30 -14.61
N ALA A 310 -9.83 -4.48 -14.06
CA ALA A 310 -9.56 -5.75 -14.72
C ALA A 310 -10.32 -5.89 -16.06
N GLN A 311 -11.57 -5.43 -16.13
CA GLN A 311 -12.33 -5.35 -17.39
C GLN A 311 -11.66 -4.46 -18.44
N ALA A 312 -11.14 -3.31 -18.03
CA ALA A 312 -10.40 -2.41 -18.91
C ALA A 312 -9.05 -3.00 -19.35
N GLU A 313 -8.34 -3.72 -18.47
CA GLU A 313 -7.13 -4.47 -18.82
C GLU A 313 -7.43 -5.60 -19.83
N THR A 314 -8.52 -6.33 -19.67
CA THR A 314 -8.98 -7.33 -20.65
C THR A 314 -9.32 -6.68 -21.99
N ALA A 315 -9.98 -5.51 -22.00
CA ALA A 315 -10.25 -4.77 -23.22
C ALA A 315 -8.94 -4.35 -23.94
N SER A 316 -7.90 -3.96 -23.20
CA SER A 316 -6.57 -3.72 -23.74
C SER A 316 -5.94 -4.98 -24.33
N ALA A 317 -5.96 -6.10 -23.60
CA ALA A 317 -5.41 -7.36 -24.08
C ALA A 317 -6.09 -7.88 -25.36
N LEU A 318 -7.41 -7.69 -25.49
CA LEU A 318 -8.16 -7.99 -26.71
C LEU A 318 -7.74 -7.09 -27.88
N ALA A 319 -7.61 -5.79 -27.64
CA ALA A 319 -7.15 -4.85 -28.66
C ALA A 319 -5.70 -5.15 -29.11
N ASP A 320 -4.83 -5.56 -28.19
CA ASP A 320 -3.46 -6.00 -28.51
C ASP A 320 -3.45 -7.29 -29.33
N ALA A 321 -4.36 -8.23 -29.04
CA ALA A 321 -4.53 -9.43 -29.86
C ALA A 321 -4.99 -9.10 -31.29
N GLU A 322 -5.91 -8.15 -31.45
CA GLU A 322 -6.30 -7.64 -32.77
C GLU A 322 -5.15 -6.93 -33.48
N ALA A 323 -4.34 -6.14 -32.76
CA ALA A 323 -3.16 -5.49 -33.33
C ALA A 323 -2.09 -6.49 -33.78
N ALA A 324 -1.87 -7.56 -33.00
CA ALA A 324 -0.99 -8.67 -33.36
C ALA A 324 -1.48 -9.43 -34.60
N ARG A 325 -2.80 -9.61 -34.74
CA ARG A 325 -3.42 -10.16 -35.94
C ARG A 325 -3.25 -9.22 -37.14
N SER A 326 -3.45 -7.92 -36.95
CA SER A 326 -3.24 -6.91 -38.00
C SER A 326 -1.81 -6.90 -38.54
N ALA A 327 -0.82 -7.24 -37.72
CA ALA A 327 0.59 -7.30 -38.13
C ALA A 327 0.92 -8.42 -39.14
N ALA A 328 -0.01 -9.33 -39.43
CA ALA A 328 0.13 -10.32 -40.51
C ALA A 328 -0.23 -9.74 -41.90
N TYR A 329 -0.94 -8.60 -41.94
CA TYR A 329 -1.33 -7.93 -43.17
C TYR A 329 -0.23 -7.00 -43.69
N PRO A 330 -0.25 -6.64 -44.99
CA PRO A 330 0.69 -5.68 -45.55
C PRO A 330 0.58 -4.31 -44.88
N THR A 331 1.71 -3.62 -44.77
CA THR A 331 1.79 -2.23 -44.30
C THR A 331 2.28 -1.34 -45.44
N VAL A 332 1.58 -0.24 -45.68
CA VAL A 332 1.93 0.77 -46.69
C VAL A 332 2.42 2.01 -45.96
N THR A 333 3.68 2.37 -46.23
CA THR A 333 4.33 3.55 -45.67
C THR A 333 4.67 4.52 -46.79
N TRP A 334 4.34 5.79 -46.62
CA TRP A 334 4.78 6.86 -47.50
C TRP A 334 5.96 7.56 -46.84
N ASN A 335 7.09 7.62 -47.56
CA ASN A 335 8.33 8.19 -47.09
C ASN A 335 8.73 9.33 -48.03
N VAL A 336 9.07 10.49 -47.47
CA VAL A 336 9.62 11.63 -48.21
C VAL A 336 10.92 12.04 -47.56
N GLY A 337 12.01 11.99 -48.31
CA GLY A 337 13.34 12.29 -47.85
C GLY A 337 13.96 13.45 -48.61
N LYS A 338 14.82 14.21 -47.93
CA LYS A 338 15.83 15.04 -48.59
C LYS A 338 17.15 14.92 -47.84
N SER A 339 18.23 14.84 -48.61
CA SER A 339 19.58 14.83 -48.11
C SER A 339 20.35 16.02 -48.69
N THR A 340 21.12 16.72 -47.86
CA THR A 340 22.08 17.73 -48.32
C THR A 340 23.39 17.08 -48.81
N GLY A 341 23.47 15.76 -48.79
CA GLY A 341 24.57 15.01 -49.39
C GLY A 341 24.72 15.40 -50.86
N ARG A 342 25.97 15.46 -51.30
CA ARG A 342 26.30 15.72 -52.69
C ARG A 342 26.81 14.45 -53.32
N ASP A 343 26.39 14.20 -54.54
CA ASP A 343 26.90 13.06 -55.32
C ASP A 343 28.34 13.33 -55.79
N GLU A 344 28.97 12.34 -56.42
CA GLU A 344 30.37 12.37 -56.90
C GLU A 344 30.69 13.56 -57.82
N LEU A 345 29.66 14.15 -58.45
CA LEU A 345 29.73 15.33 -59.32
C LEU A 345 29.42 16.66 -58.59
N GLY A 346 29.30 16.65 -57.26
CA GLY A 346 29.02 17.83 -56.45
C GLY A 346 27.57 18.36 -56.53
N ARG A 347 26.66 17.59 -57.12
CA ARG A 347 25.24 17.93 -57.29
C ARG A 347 24.46 17.66 -56.01
N GLU A 348 23.53 18.55 -55.68
CA GLU A 348 22.61 18.36 -54.56
C GLU A 348 21.62 17.22 -54.86
N GLN A 349 21.34 16.39 -53.86
CA GLN A 349 20.34 15.33 -53.99
C GLN A 349 18.92 15.92 -54.05
N ALA A 350 18.11 15.39 -54.96
CA ALA A 350 16.71 15.78 -55.11
C ALA A 350 15.88 15.31 -53.91
N TRP A 351 14.67 15.87 -53.77
CA TRP A 351 13.66 15.28 -52.90
C TRP A 351 13.28 13.91 -53.43
N GLU A 352 13.29 12.90 -52.57
CA GLU A 352 12.83 11.56 -52.87
C GLU A 352 11.48 11.32 -52.18
N THR A 353 10.54 10.71 -52.90
CA THR A 353 9.25 10.29 -52.34
C THR A 353 9.01 8.84 -52.77
N ASN A 354 8.85 7.97 -51.80
CA ASN A 354 8.71 6.53 -52.03
C ASN A 354 7.51 6.01 -51.25
N VAL A 355 6.71 5.15 -51.88
CA VAL A 355 5.70 4.35 -51.17
C VAL A 355 6.27 2.96 -50.99
N ASN A 356 6.50 2.55 -49.74
CA ASN A 356 7.03 1.26 -49.40
C ASN A 356 5.90 0.34 -48.89
N LEU A 357 5.67 -0.74 -49.61
CA LEU A 357 4.77 -1.83 -49.23
C LEU A 357 5.61 -2.95 -48.59
N SER A 358 5.40 -3.19 -47.30
CA SER A 358 6.03 -4.29 -46.56
C SER A 358 4.99 -5.32 -46.18
N TRP A 359 5.13 -6.54 -46.73
CA TRP A 359 4.24 -7.66 -46.42
C TRP A 359 5.05 -8.88 -45.91
N PRO A 360 4.92 -9.24 -44.62
CA PRO A 360 5.57 -10.43 -44.11
C PRO A 360 4.83 -11.71 -44.52
N ILE A 361 5.15 -12.26 -45.69
CA ILE A 361 4.53 -13.48 -46.22
C ILE A 361 4.92 -14.72 -45.39
N PHE A 362 6.18 -14.82 -44.96
CA PHE A 362 6.68 -15.94 -44.18
C PHE A 362 7.71 -15.47 -43.14
N ARG A 363 7.44 -15.75 -41.85
CA ARG A 363 8.34 -15.45 -40.72
C ARG A 363 8.63 -16.70 -39.87
N GLY A 364 8.72 -17.88 -40.48
CA GLY A 364 9.03 -19.12 -39.76
C GLY A 364 8.03 -19.46 -38.64
N GLY A 365 6.74 -19.15 -38.82
CA GLY A 365 5.69 -19.40 -37.82
C GLY A 365 5.62 -18.42 -36.65
N SER A 366 6.61 -17.53 -36.47
CA SER A 366 6.66 -16.56 -35.36
C SER A 366 5.42 -15.66 -35.27
N GLN A 367 4.88 -15.23 -36.42
CA GLN A 367 3.68 -14.39 -36.48
C GLN A 367 2.44 -15.09 -35.91
N ARG A 368 2.25 -16.37 -36.27
CA ARG A 368 1.12 -17.17 -35.78
C ARG A 368 1.27 -17.47 -34.29
N ALA A 369 2.50 -17.71 -33.82
CA ALA A 369 2.77 -17.88 -32.40
C ALA A 369 2.50 -16.58 -31.60
N ALA A 370 2.84 -15.41 -32.17
CA ALA A 370 2.56 -14.12 -31.54
C ALA A 370 1.06 -13.81 -31.45
N GLU A 371 0.29 -14.07 -32.51
CA GLU A 371 -1.17 -13.95 -32.51
C GLU A 371 -1.80 -14.87 -31.47
N LEU A 372 -1.42 -16.16 -31.46
CA LEU A 372 -1.92 -17.11 -30.47
C LEU A 372 -1.54 -16.70 -29.04
N SER A 373 -0.31 -16.24 -28.82
CA SER A 373 0.13 -15.77 -27.50
C SER A 373 -0.70 -14.58 -27.02
N ALA A 374 -0.96 -13.60 -27.88
CA ALA A 374 -1.79 -12.44 -27.54
C ALA A 374 -3.24 -12.83 -27.24
N ALA A 375 -3.83 -13.73 -28.05
CA ALA A 375 -5.17 -14.25 -27.81
C ALA A 375 -5.26 -15.00 -26.46
N ARG A 376 -4.27 -15.84 -26.13
CA ARG A 376 -4.25 -16.56 -24.85
C ARG A 376 -4.01 -15.66 -23.65
N ARG A 377 -3.29 -14.54 -23.81
CA ARG A 377 -3.18 -13.50 -22.76
C ARG A 377 -4.53 -12.83 -22.52
N ALA A 378 -5.30 -12.55 -23.57
CA ALA A 378 -6.65 -12.02 -23.42
C ALA A 378 -7.58 -13.01 -22.71
N ASP A 379 -7.54 -14.29 -23.07
CA ASP A 379 -8.30 -15.33 -22.35
C ASP A 379 -7.89 -15.44 -20.88
N ALA A 380 -6.58 -15.43 -20.59
CA ALA A 380 -6.09 -15.43 -19.21
C ALA A 380 -6.57 -14.21 -18.41
N SER A 381 -6.65 -13.03 -19.02
CA SER A 381 -7.19 -11.83 -18.36
C SER A 381 -8.68 -11.95 -18.04
N ARG A 382 -9.46 -12.67 -18.86
CA ARG A 382 -10.89 -12.94 -18.58
C ARG A 382 -11.05 -13.86 -17.36
N GLU A 383 -10.24 -14.90 -17.28
CA GLU A 383 -10.23 -15.80 -16.12
C GLU A 383 -9.81 -15.06 -14.84
N ALA A 384 -8.90 -14.08 -14.95
CA ALA A 384 -8.51 -13.25 -13.82
C ALA A 384 -9.69 -12.41 -13.27
N ILE A 385 -10.56 -11.88 -14.13
CA ILE A 385 -11.79 -11.17 -13.70
C ILE A 385 -12.71 -12.12 -12.92
N GLU A 386 -12.93 -13.33 -13.44
CA GLU A 386 -13.79 -14.33 -12.80
C GLU A 386 -13.25 -14.72 -11.42
N GLN A 387 -11.95 -14.99 -11.33
CA GLN A 387 -11.29 -15.29 -10.06
C GLN A 387 -11.46 -14.12 -9.07
N GLN A 388 -11.20 -12.89 -9.52
CA GLN A 388 -11.31 -11.71 -8.68
C GLN A 388 -12.75 -11.46 -8.20
N SER A 389 -13.74 -11.71 -9.04
CA SER A 389 -15.16 -11.61 -8.68
C SER A 389 -15.52 -12.62 -7.58
N ARG A 390 -15.12 -13.89 -7.74
CA ARG A 390 -15.32 -14.92 -6.71
C ARG A 390 -14.60 -14.59 -5.40
N ASP A 391 -13.38 -14.05 -5.49
CA ASP A 391 -12.60 -13.64 -4.31
C ASP A 391 -13.29 -12.50 -3.57
N LEU A 392 -13.87 -11.52 -4.27
CA LEU A 392 -14.65 -10.44 -3.66
C LEU A 392 -15.97 -10.94 -3.06
N ASP A 393 -16.71 -11.83 -3.74
CA ASP A 393 -17.93 -12.45 -3.19
C ASP A 393 -17.63 -13.19 -1.88
N ASN A 394 -16.57 -14.01 -1.86
CA ASN A 394 -16.11 -14.71 -0.66
C ASN A 394 -15.72 -13.73 0.46
N ARG A 395 -15.01 -12.64 0.14
CA ARG A 395 -14.59 -11.62 1.14
C ARG A 395 -15.79 -10.90 1.75
N VAL A 396 -16.79 -10.53 0.95
CA VAL A 396 -18.02 -9.87 1.42
C VAL A 396 -18.79 -10.82 2.34
N ARG A 397 -19.02 -12.07 1.91
CA ARG A 397 -19.70 -13.09 2.74
C ARG A 397 -18.98 -13.37 4.04
N ALA A 398 -17.65 -13.51 3.99
CA ALA A 398 -16.84 -13.73 5.18
C ALA A 398 -16.92 -12.52 6.13
N ALA A 399 -16.82 -11.29 5.61
CA ALA A 399 -16.94 -10.08 6.42
C ALA A 399 -18.33 -9.93 7.07
N ASP A 400 -19.40 -10.26 6.35
CA ASP A 400 -20.76 -10.24 6.89
C ASP A 400 -20.96 -11.29 7.99
N GLN A 401 -20.49 -12.53 7.78
CA GLN A 401 -20.53 -13.59 8.78
C GLN A 401 -19.68 -13.25 10.02
N ASP A 402 -18.48 -12.70 9.80
CA ASP A 402 -17.60 -12.23 10.88
C ASP A 402 -18.31 -11.14 11.69
N ALA A 403 -18.92 -10.15 11.04
CA ALA A 403 -19.63 -9.07 11.72
C ALA A 403 -20.77 -9.59 12.61
N HIS A 404 -21.64 -10.46 12.08
CA HIS A 404 -22.75 -11.04 12.84
C HIS A 404 -22.26 -11.90 14.01
N SER A 405 -21.35 -12.86 13.73
CA SER A 405 -20.87 -13.78 14.76
C SER A 405 -20.09 -13.09 15.87
N MET A 406 -19.33 -12.04 15.56
CA MET A 406 -18.57 -11.28 16.57
C MET A 406 -19.48 -10.35 17.39
N LEU A 407 -20.54 -9.78 16.81
CA LEU A 407 -21.55 -9.05 17.59
C LEU A 407 -22.29 -9.98 18.56
N GLU A 408 -22.74 -11.16 18.10
CA GLU A 408 -23.37 -12.15 18.97
C GLU A 408 -22.44 -12.59 20.11
N ARG A 409 -21.16 -12.84 19.81
CA ARG A 409 -20.15 -13.15 20.83
C ARG A 409 -19.93 -12.01 21.80
N ALA A 410 -19.90 -10.77 21.33
CA ALA A 410 -19.77 -9.60 22.18
C ALA A 410 -20.94 -9.52 23.18
N GLU A 411 -22.18 -9.77 22.75
CA GLU A 411 -23.34 -9.83 23.64
C GLU A 411 -23.25 -10.98 24.66
N LEU A 412 -22.74 -12.15 24.25
CA LEU A 412 -22.49 -13.25 25.19
C LEU A 412 -21.45 -12.88 26.26
N TYR A 413 -20.33 -12.27 25.86
CA TYR A 413 -19.31 -11.80 26.80
C TYR A 413 -19.81 -10.65 27.68
N HIS A 414 -20.68 -9.78 27.15
CA HIS A 414 -21.33 -8.73 27.92
C HIS A 414 -22.16 -9.32 29.07
N ASN A 415 -23.02 -10.29 28.76
CA ASN A 415 -23.80 -11.00 29.78
C ASN A 415 -22.92 -11.77 30.77
N LEU A 416 -21.86 -12.42 30.27
CA LEU A 416 -20.88 -13.13 31.10
C LEU A 416 -20.10 -12.18 32.01
N SER A 417 -19.85 -10.94 31.58
CA SER A 417 -19.19 -9.92 32.41
C SER A 417 -20.02 -9.56 33.64
N PHE A 418 -21.36 -9.51 33.53
CA PHE A 418 -22.24 -9.28 34.68
C PHE A 418 -22.23 -10.44 35.68
N GLU A 419 -22.27 -11.68 35.20
CA GLU A 419 -22.21 -12.84 36.09
C GLU A 419 -20.83 -12.99 36.74
N SER A 420 -19.75 -12.76 36.00
CA SER A 420 -18.39 -12.78 36.56
C SER A 420 -18.12 -11.63 37.53
N ASP A 421 -18.76 -10.47 37.38
CA ASP A 421 -18.69 -9.38 38.38
C ASP A 421 -19.34 -9.79 39.70
N ARG A 422 -20.50 -10.45 39.66
CA ARG A 422 -21.16 -10.98 40.87
C ARG A 422 -20.29 -12.01 41.57
N ILE A 423 -19.75 -12.98 40.83
CA ILE A 423 -18.87 -14.03 41.37
C ILE A 423 -17.64 -13.41 42.06
N ARG A 424 -17.03 -12.42 41.41
CA ARG A 424 -15.87 -11.69 41.95
C ARG A 424 -16.19 -10.98 43.26
N HIS A 425 -17.35 -10.33 43.35
CA HIS A 425 -17.83 -9.70 44.58
C HIS A 425 -18.09 -10.73 45.69
N ASP A 426 -18.84 -11.80 45.40
CA ASP A 426 -19.14 -12.86 46.37
C ASP A 426 -17.86 -13.53 46.89
N PHE A 427 -16.88 -13.76 46.01
CA PHE A 427 -15.60 -14.37 46.38
C PHE A 427 -14.77 -13.44 47.27
N PHE A 428 -14.76 -12.14 46.95
CA PHE A 428 -14.10 -11.13 47.77
C PHE A 428 -14.71 -11.07 49.17
N ASP A 429 -16.04 -11.07 49.29
CA ASP A 429 -16.74 -11.03 50.58
C ASP A 429 -16.50 -12.31 51.41
N GLN A 430 -16.53 -13.48 50.78
CA GLN A 430 -16.22 -14.76 51.45
C GLN A 430 -14.76 -14.84 51.93
N TRP A 431 -13.83 -14.24 51.19
CA TRP A 431 -12.43 -14.17 51.58
C TRP A 431 -12.22 -13.17 52.72
N TYR A 432 -12.71 -11.94 52.58
CA TYR A 432 -12.42 -10.83 53.50
C TYR A 432 -13.19 -10.94 54.83
N HIS A 433 -14.47 -11.31 54.79
CA HIS A 433 -15.32 -11.32 55.98
C HIS A 433 -15.49 -12.71 56.61
N LEU A 434 -15.50 -13.77 55.80
CA LEU A 434 -15.85 -15.11 56.28
C LEU A 434 -14.63 -16.04 56.44
N GLY A 435 -13.48 -15.69 55.86
CA GLY A 435 -12.29 -16.54 55.86
C GLY A 435 -12.50 -17.93 55.24
N ARG A 436 -13.53 -18.07 54.38
CA ARG A 436 -13.96 -19.37 53.80
C ARG A 436 -13.43 -19.61 52.38
N ARG A 437 -12.69 -18.66 51.82
CA ARG A 437 -12.18 -18.69 50.46
C ARG A 437 -10.70 -18.30 50.43
N THR A 438 -9.95 -18.75 49.43
CA THR A 438 -8.54 -18.37 49.28
C THR A 438 -8.43 -17.05 48.49
N LEU A 439 -7.38 -16.26 48.71
CA LEU A 439 -7.16 -15.07 47.86
C LEU A 439 -6.92 -15.46 46.40
N LEU A 440 -6.36 -16.66 46.16
CA LEU A 440 -6.13 -17.15 44.80
C LEU A 440 -7.45 -17.31 44.02
N ASP A 441 -8.54 -17.71 44.69
CA ASP A 441 -9.88 -17.74 44.08
C ASP A 441 -10.34 -16.32 43.70
N VAL A 442 -10.15 -15.34 44.59
CA VAL A 442 -10.50 -13.92 44.34
C VAL A 442 -9.71 -13.38 43.15
N LEU A 443 -8.39 -13.58 43.14
CA LEU A 443 -7.50 -13.16 42.05
C LEU A 443 -7.86 -13.85 40.73
N SER A 444 -8.42 -15.06 40.77
CA SER A 444 -8.88 -15.76 39.56
C SER A 444 -10.21 -15.19 39.08
N ALA A 445 -11.18 -14.96 39.96
CA ALA A 445 -12.44 -14.31 39.60
C ALA A 445 -12.24 -12.89 39.03
N GLU A 446 -11.30 -12.12 39.59
CA GLU A 446 -10.91 -10.80 39.05
C GLU A 446 -10.29 -10.93 37.65
N SER A 447 -9.42 -11.93 37.43
CA SER A 447 -8.81 -12.19 36.12
C SER A 447 -9.85 -12.63 35.08
N ASP A 448 -10.81 -13.46 35.47
CA ASP A 448 -11.89 -13.93 34.60
C ASP A 448 -12.80 -12.78 34.20
N PHE A 449 -13.20 -11.93 35.15
CA PHE A 449 -13.97 -10.71 34.88
C PHE A 449 -13.25 -9.77 33.91
N TYR A 450 -11.97 -9.48 34.16
CA TYR A 450 -11.15 -8.68 33.24
C TYR A 450 -11.06 -9.31 31.85
N GLY A 451 -10.81 -10.63 31.77
CA GLY A 451 -10.75 -11.38 30.53
C GLY A 451 -12.05 -11.29 29.73
N ASN A 452 -13.20 -11.42 30.40
CA ASN A 452 -14.52 -11.30 29.78
C ASN A 452 -14.77 -9.89 29.23
N GLN A 453 -14.40 -8.85 29.97
CA GLN A 453 -14.54 -7.45 29.49
C GLN A 453 -13.64 -7.15 28.30
N VAL A 454 -12.40 -7.62 28.31
CA VAL A 454 -11.48 -7.47 27.17
C VAL A 454 -12.01 -8.23 25.96
N ALA A 455 -12.56 -9.44 26.16
CA ALA A 455 -13.17 -10.22 25.10
C ALA A 455 -14.42 -9.53 24.52
N GLU A 456 -15.29 -8.96 25.34
CA GLU A 456 -16.45 -8.17 24.89
C GLU A 456 -16.01 -7.02 23.98
N VAL A 457 -15.09 -6.19 24.46
CA VAL A 457 -14.57 -5.04 23.71
C VAL A 457 -13.90 -5.51 22.42
N THR A 458 -13.08 -6.54 22.48
CA THR A 458 -12.36 -7.05 21.31
C THR A 458 -13.33 -7.53 20.22
N ASN A 459 -14.27 -8.41 20.57
CA ASN A 459 -15.26 -8.92 19.61
C ASN A 459 -16.14 -7.80 19.04
N ARG A 460 -16.55 -6.83 19.86
CA ARG A 460 -17.40 -5.71 19.40
C ARG A 460 -16.67 -4.80 18.40
N PHE A 461 -15.44 -4.39 18.69
CA PHE A 461 -14.67 -3.55 17.78
C PHE A 461 -14.19 -4.31 16.53
N ASP A 462 -13.87 -5.59 16.66
CA ASP A 462 -13.54 -6.45 15.52
C ASP A 462 -14.77 -6.63 14.60
N ALA A 463 -15.98 -6.69 15.18
CA ALA A 463 -17.21 -6.67 14.40
C ALA A 463 -17.41 -5.36 13.65
N TYR A 464 -17.16 -4.21 14.29
CA TYR A 464 -17.18 -2.91 13.60
C TYR A 464 -16.19 -2.87 12.45
N SER A 465 -14.96 -3.37 12.66
CA SER A 465 -13.97 -3.51 11.58
C SER A 465 -14.49 -4.40 10.46
N ALA A 466 -15.15 -5.51 10.76
CA ALA A 466 -15.75 -6.40 9.76
C ALA A 466 -16.88 -5.73 8.96
N ILE A 467 -17.72 -4.89 9.57
CA ILE A 467 -18.74 -4.10 8.87
C ILE A 467 -18.09 -3.19 7.82
N PHE A 468 -17.06 -2.43 8.22
CA PHE A 468 -16.31 -1.57 7.30
C PHE A 468 -15.60 -2.40 6.22
N ARG A 469 -15.08 -3.58 6.57
CA ARG A 469 -14.43 -4.51 5.62
C ARG A 469 -15.41 -4.95 4.56
N SER A 470 -16.66 -5.26 4.94
CA SER A 470 -17.70 -5.68 4.02
C SER A 470 -17.99 -4.59 2.97
N TYR A 471 -18.19 -3.33 3.41
CA TYR A 471 -18.38 -2.20 2.49
C TYR A 471 -17.17 -1.94 1.59
N ALA A 472 -15.94 -2.07 2.13
CA ALA A 472 -14.71 -1.93 1.36
C ALA A 472 -14.57 -3.04 0.30
N SER A 473 -14.85 -4.29 0.66
CA SER A 473 -14.84 -5.42 -0.29
C SER A 473 -15.94 -5.35 -1.35
N ALA A 474 -17.03 -4.64 -1.05
CA ALA A 474 -18.08 -4.32 -2.01
C ALA A 474 -17.74 -3.09 -2.88
N GLY A 475 -16.68 -2.33 -2.56
CA GLY A 475 -16.27 -1.13 -3.29
C GLY A 475 -17.22 0.05 -3.09
N THR A 476 -17.91 0.10 -1.95
CA THR A 476 -18.94 1.12 -1.65
C THR A 476 -18.66 1.88 -0.36
N LEU A 477 -17.51 1.67 0.29
CA LEU A 477 -17.14 2.31 1.55
C LEU A 477 -17.10 3.83 1.42
N LEU A 478 -16.41 4.38 0.41
CA LEU A 478 -16.37 5.83 0.21
C LEU A 478 -17.77 6.42 -0.04
N GLN A 479 -18.61 5.70 -0.80
CA GLN A 479 -20.00 6.12 -1.04
C GLN A 479 -20.84 6.06 0.25
N TRP A 480 -20.65 5.03 1.06
CA TRP A 480 -21.35 4.82 2.33
C TRP A 480 -20.95 5.85 3.38
N LEU A 481 -19.66 6.17 3.51
CA LEU A 481 -19.13 7.21 4.39
C LEU A 481 -19.67 8.61 4.05
N ARG A 482 -19.82 8.91 2.75
CA ARG A 482 -20.32 10.21 2.28
C ARG A 482 -21.83 10.37 2.43
N ASN A 483 -22.59 9.27 2.36
CA ASN A 483 -24.04 9.32 2.34
C ASN A 483 -24.63 9.49 3.76
N ASN A 484 -24.76 10.74 4.17
CA ASN A 484 -25.59 11.17 5.31
C ASN A 484 -27.05 11.28 4.84
N LYS A 485 -27.78 10.17 4.75
CA LYS A 485 -29.23 10.19 4.55
C LYS A 485 -29.96 9.80 5.82
#